data_AF-A0A7R7TB17-F1
#
_entry.id   AF-A0A7R7TB17-F1
#
_cell.length_a   1.000
_cell.length_b   1.000
_cell.length_c   1.000
_cell.angle_alpha   90.00
_cell.angle_beta   90.00
_cell.angle_gamma   90.00
#
_symmetry.space_group_name_H-M   'P 1'
#
loop_
_entity.id
_entity.type
_entity.pdbx_description
1 polymer ?
#
loop_
_entity_poly.entity_id
_entity_poly.type
_entity_poly.pdbx_seq_one_letter_code
_entity_poly.pdbx_strand_id
1 'polypeptide(L)'
;MSGAAAMAAAVDWSEAPEGATHYCNGWLWPWLRLRDGVLQFHHFTAGWTILLLLEGESLADIISRTVERPTTPAAWNGEGLPPVGTACEYHMGNKWRRVVIAAHVKQPAGKAAVFEFIDGNDWSSSPSPTRFRPIRTPEQIAAEEREDAIRKITHLLGEKTGTADSNRSRAEVLHDAGYRLVEGGAQ
;
A
#
# COMPACT_ATOMS: atom_id res chain seq x y z
N MET A 1 -1.09 29.31 22.08
CA MET A 1 -1.72 28.29 21.22
C MET A 1 -0.81 27.08 21.20
N SER A 2 -0.98 26.20 22.19
CA SER A 2 -0.09 25.09 22.51
C SER A 2 -0.99 23.92 22.92
N GLY A 3 -0.81 22.74 22.31
CA GLY A 3 -1.39 21.52 22.87
C GLY A 3 -1.82 20.43 21.87
N ALA A 4 -2.22 20.75 20.64
CA ALA A 4 -2.73 19.74 19.71
C ALA A 4 -1.63 18.98 18.93
N ALA A 5 -0.42 19.54 18.84
CA ALA A 5 0.67 18.98 18.03
C ALA A 5 1.58 17.98 18.78
N ALA A 6 1.33 17.69 20.06
CA ALA A 6 2.33 17.03 20.93
C ALA A 6 1.95 15.64 21.49
N MET A 7 0.83 15.02 21.11
CA MET A 7 0.45 13.69 21.65
C MET A 7 -0.08 12.74 20.56
N ALA A 8 0.49 12.79 19.35
CA ALA A 8 0.47 11.63 18.45
C ALA A 8 1.43 10.54 19.00
N ALA A 9 1.20 10.11 20.25
CA ALA A 9 1.73 8.83 20.69
C ALA A 9 1.18 7.80 19.70
N ALA A 10 2.07 7.12 19.00
CA ALA A 10 1.76 6.22 17.89
C ALA A 10 0.70 5.18 18.30
N VAL A 11 -0.57 5.47 18.01
CA VAL A 11 -1.67 4.51 18.18
C VAL A 11 -1.36 3.36 17.25
N ASP A 12 -1.22 2.15 17.79
CA ASP A 12 -1.04 0.95 16.99
C ASP A 12 -2.38 0.53 16.37
N TRP A 13 -2.63 1.02 15.16
CA TRP A 13 -3.85 0.72 14.40
C TRP A 13 -3.92 -0.74 13.91
N SER A 14 -2.88 -1.56 14.10
CA SER A 14 -2.92 -2.99 13.74
C SER A 14 -3.78 -3.81 14.71
N GLU A 15 -3.92 -3.34 15.96
CA GLU A 15 -4.79 -3.89 17.00
C GLU A 15 -6.23 -3.36 16.90
N ALA A 16 -6.50 -2.44 15.97
CA ALA A 16 -7.80 -1.80 15.85
C ALA A 16 -8.87 -2.79 15.33
N PRO A 17 -10.06 -2.84 15.97
CA PRO A 17 -11.15 -3.67 15.49
C PRO A 17 -11.64 -3.18 14.12
N GLU A 18 -12.18 -4.11 13.33
CA GLU A 18 -12.72 -3.80 12.00
C GLU A 18 -13.84 -2.74 12.10
N GLY A 19 -13.68 -1.66 11.35
CA GLY A 19 -14.58 -0.50 11.39
C GLY A 19 -14.17 0.60 12.38
N ALA A 20 -13.07 0.48 13.12
CA ALA A 20 -12.55 1.57 13.94
C ALA A 20 -12.11 2.76 13.07
N THR A 21 -12.54 3.96 13.47
CA THR A 21 -12.29 5.23 12.77
C THR A 21 -11.59 6.27 13.65
N HIS A 22 -11.70 6.15 14.97
CA HIS A 22 -11.10 7.06 15.93
C HIS A 22 -10.55 6.26 17.13
N TYR A 23 -9.58 6.83 17.83
CA TYR A 23 -9.01 6.27 19.05
C TYR A 23 -9.00 7.34 20.16
N CYS A 24 -9.60 7.05 21.31
CA CYS A 24 -9.58 7.95 22.46
C CYS A 24 -8.62 7.44 23.53
N ASN A 25 -7.51 8.15 23.74
CA ASN A 25 -6.56 7.78 24.79
C ASN A 25 -7.18 7.95 26.18
N GLY A 26 -6.94 6.99 27.08
CA GLY A 26 -7.43 7.02 28.46
C GLY A 26 -8.87 6.53 28.67
N TRP A 27 -9.55 6.04 27.63
CA TRP A 27 -10.85 5.38 27.77
C TRP A 27 -10.72 3.87 27.95
N LEU A 28 -11.63 3.27 28.74
CA LEU A 28 -11.66 1.82 28.96
C LEU A 28 -11.87 1.04 27.64
N TRP A 29 -12.63 1.64 26.72
CA TRP A 29 -12.86 1.12 25.38
C TRP A 29 -12.44 2.19 24.36
N PRO A 30 -11.14 2.23 24.02
CA PRO A 30 -10.56 3.38 23.33
C PRO A 30 -10.86 3.41 21.84
N TRP A 31 -11.26 2.27 21.24
CA TRP A 31 -11.59 2.18 19.83
C TRP A 31 -13.01 2.68 19.55
N LEU A 32 -13.12 3.69 18.69
CA LEU A 32 -14.37 4.35 18.37
C LEU A 32 -14.69 4.27 16.87
N ARG A 33 -15.99 4.20 16.57
CA ARG A 33 -16.54 4.28 15.21
C ARG A 33 -17.61 5.36 15.15
N LEU A 34 -17.49 6.28 14.18
CA LEU A 34 -18.58 7.18 13.81
C LEU A 34 -19.33 6.58 12.61
N ARG A 35 -20.61 6.29 12.77
CA ARG A 35 -21.48 5.78 11.68
C ARG A 35 -22.81 6.50 11.70
N ASP A 36 -23.20 7.09 10.59
CA ASP A 36 -24.51 7.77 10.44
C ASP A 36 -24.78 8.82 11.54
N GLY A 37 -23.74 9.53 11.98
CA GLY A 37 -23.82 10.52 13.06
C GLY A 37 -23.85 9.94 14.48
N VAL A 38 -23.79 8.62 14.62
CA VAL A 38 -23.77 7.93 15.92
C VAL A 38 -22.36 7.46 16.24
N LEU A 39 -21.86 7.87 17.41
CA LEU A 39 -20.58 7.41 17.92
C LEU A 39 -20.75 6.08 18.68
N GLN A 40 -19.88 5.13 18.40
CA GLN A 40 -19.88 3.80 19.00
C GLN A 40 -18.50 3.49 19.55
N PHE A 41 -18.42 2.78 20.67
CA PHE A 41 -17.18 2.21 21.19
C PHE A 41 -17.16 0.70 20.98
N HIS A 42 -15.97 0.13 20.84
CA HIS A 42 -15.82 -1.32 20.69
C HIS A 42 -15.68 -2.01 22.06
N HIS A 43 -16.75 -2.68 22.50
CA HIS A 43 -16.72 -3.53 23.67
C HIS A 43 -16.19 -4.92 23.32
N PHE A 44 -15.26 -5.47 24.09
CA PHE A 44 -14.61 -6.76 23.75
C PHE A 44 -15.58 -7.97 23.74
N THR A 45 -16.69 -7.94 24.49
CA THR A 45 -17.71 -9.01 24.45
C THR A 45 -18.95 -8.71 23.61
N ALA A 46 -19.28 -7.42 23.41
CA ALA A 46 -20.54 -7.00 22.81
C ALA A 46 -20.34 -6.37 21.42
N GLY A 47 -19.09 -6.18 20.99
CA GLY A 47 -18.75 -5.49 19.76
C GLY A 47 -19.10 -4.00 19.81
N TRP A 48 -19.49 -3.44 18.67
CA TRP A 48 -19.83 -2.03 18.52
C TRP A 48 -21.08 -1.65 19.30
N THR A 49 -20.89 -0.86 20.36
CA THR A 49 -21.94 -0.39 21.26
C THR A 49 -22.06 1.13 21.17
N ILE A 50 -23.29 1.65 21.18
CA ILE A 50 -23.53 3.09 21.11
C ILE A 50 -22.95 3.77 22.36
N LEU A 51 -22.17 4.83 22.13
CA LEU A 51 -21.74 5.71 23.19
C LEU A 51 -22.86 6.70 23.49
N LEU A 52 -23.41 6.63 24.71
CA LEU A 52 -24.36 7.64 25.19
C LEU A 52 -23.57 8.85 25.67
N LEU A 53 -23.82 10.01 25.05
CA LEU A 53 -23.22 11.28 25.45
C LEU A 53 -23.83 11.72 26.78
N LEU A 54 -23.00 12.16 27.72
CA LEU A 54 -23.47 12.77 28.96
C LEU A 54 -24.08 14.14 28.68
N GLU A 55 -24.99 14.61 29.54
CA GLU A 55 -25.55 15.95 29.43
C GLU A 55 -24.42 16.99 29.41
N GLY A 56 -24.36 17.80 28.34
CA GLY A 56 -23.35 18.84 28.15
C GLY A 56 -22.13 18.45 27.32
N GLU A 57 -21.99 17.18 26.90
CA GLU A 57 -20.97 16.78 25.92
C GLU A 57 -21.55 16.70 24.51
N SER A 58 -20.97 17.46 23.58
CA SER A 58 -21.29 17.31 22.15
C SER A 58 -20.42 16.24 21.50
N LEU A 59 -20.91 15.69 20.39
CA LEU A 59 -20.11 14.79 19.54
C LEU A 59 -18.78 15.45 19.12
N ALA A 60 -18.80 16.75 18.83
CA ALA A 60 -17.62 17.51 18.43
C ALA A 60 -16.58 17.59 19.56
N ASP A 61 -17.03 17.79 20.80
CA ASP A 61 -16.14 17.83 21.97
C ASP A 61 -15.43 16.49 22.15
N ILE A 62 -16.14 15.38 21.97
CA ILE A 62 -15.55 14.04 22.05
C ILE A 62 -14.56 13.83 20.91
N ILE A 63 -14.96 14.07 19.66
CA ILE A 63 -14.10 13.88 18.49
C ILE A 63 -12.80 14.69 18.64
N SER A 64 -12.86 15.91 19.18
CA SER A 64 -11.68 16.77 19.38
C SER A 64 -10.60 16.17 20.29
N ARG A 65 -10.97 15.16 21.10
CA ARG A 65 -10.08 14.46 22.05
C ARG A 65 -9.59 13.12 21.52
N THR A 66 -9.97 12.78 20.28
CA THR A 66 -9.63 11.50 19.65
C THR A 66 -8.55 11.66 18.59
N VAL A 67 -7.84 10.58 18.32
CA VAL A 67 -6.94 10.42 17.19
C VAL A 67 -7.74 9.77 16.06
N GLU A 68 -7.92 10.49 14.96
CA GLU A 68 -8.52 9.93 13.76
C GLU A 68 -7.61 8.85 13.17
N ARG A 69 -8.23 7.78 12.68
CA ARG A 69 -7.52 6.76 11.92
C ARG A 69 -6.92 7.42 10.68
N PRO A 70 -5.61 7.28 10.42
CA PRO A 70 -5.02 7.74 9.19
C PRO A 70 -5.80 7.17 8.00
N THR A 71 -6.50 8.04 7.27
CA THR A 71 -7.23 7.68 6.04
C THR A 71 -6.26 7.36 4.90
N THR A 72 -5.03 7.86 5.01
CA THR A 72 -3.89 7.41 4.24
C THR A 72 -3.26 6.26 5.00
N PRO A 73 -3.35 5.00 4.51
CA PRO A 73 -2.48 3.95 5.02
C PRO A 73 -1.05 4.48 4.98
N ALA A 74 -0.28 4.33 6.06
CA ALA A 74 1.17 4.52 5.98
C ALA A 74 1.65 3.82 4.70
N ALA A 75 2.39 4.52 3.85
CA ALA A 75 2.76 4.03 2.53
C ALA A 75 3.32 2.62 2.67
N TRP A 76 2.55 1.63 2.21
CA TRP A 76 2.93 0.24 2.37
C TRP A 76 4.25 0.03 1.62
N ASN A 77 5.27 -0.43 2.33
CA ASN A 77 6.64 -0.54 1.82
C ASN A 77 6.85 -1.74 0.88
N GLY A 78 5.79 -2.53 0.64
CA GLY A 78 5.87 -3.76 -0.15
C GLY A 78 6.12 -5.03 0.65
N GLU A 79 6.27 -4.93 1.98
CA GLU A 79 6.48 -6.10 2.84
C GLU A 79 5.15 -6.64 3.38
N GLY A 80 4.95 -7.96 3.30
CA GLY A 80 3.73 -8.61 3.78
C GLY A 80 2.51 -8.36 2.88
N LEU A 81 1.31 -8.64 3.37
CA LEU A 81 0.09 -8.33 2.61
C LEU A 81 -0.21 -6.83 2.69
N PRO A 82 -0.67 -6.19 1.60
CA PRO A 82 -1.00 -4.77 1.63
C PRO A 82 -2.18 -4.52 2.58
N PRO A 83 -2.20 -3.41 3.34
CA PRO A 83 -3.32 -3.03 4.19
C PRO A 83 -4.64 -2.87 3.42
N VAL A 84 -5.77 -3.05 4.12
CA VAL A 84 -7.09 -2.76 3.55
C VAL A 84 -7.20 -1.28 3.17
N GLY A 85 -7.74 -1.00 2.00
CA GLY A 85 -7.81 0.34 1.40
C GLY A 85 -6.56 0.72 0.60
N THR A 86 -5.49 -0.08 0.62
CA THR A 86 -4.27 0.21 -0.16
C THR A 86 -4.49 -0.08 -1.64
N ALA A 87 -4.26 0.94 -2.48
CA ALA A 87 -4.07 0.76 -3.91
C ALA A 87 -2.65 0.28 -4.19
N CYS A 88 -2.52 -0.87 -4.86
CA CYS A 88 -1.23 -1.51 -5.15
C CYS A 88 -1.27 -2.20 -6.52
N GLU A 89 -0.14 -2.79 -6.93
CA GLU A 89 -0.09 -3.63 -8.14
C GLU A 89 -0.08 -5.11 -7.75
N TYR A 90 -0.87 -5.92 -8.45
CA TYR A 90 -0.95 -7.37 -8.31
C TYR A 90 -0.41 -8.08 -9.55
N HIS A 91 0.42 -9.12 -9.34
CA HIS A 91 1.04 -9.90 -10.40
C HIS A 91 0.14 -11.07 -10.83
N MET A 92 -0.44 -10.94 -12.03
CA MET A 92 -1.31 -11.91 -12.66
C MET A 92 -0.74 -12.34 -14.02
N GLY A 93 -0.36 -13.62 -14.13
CA GLY A 93 0.32 -14.13 -15.32
C GLY A 93 1.66 -13.43 -15.52
N ASN A 94 1.81 -12.70 -16.64
CA ASN A 94 3.02 -11.94 -16.99
C ASN A 94 2.82 -10.42 -16.88
N LYS A 95 1.79 -9.97 -16.16
CA LYS A 95 1.42 -8.56 -16.07
C LYS A 95 1.15 -8.14 -14.63
N TRP A 96 1.52 -6.91 -14.33
CA TRP A 96 1.12 -6.21 -13.12
C TRP A 96 -0.15 -5.40 -13.40
N ARG A 97 -1.17 -5.57 -12.58
CA ARG A 97 -2.44 -4.83 -12.68
C ARG A 97 -2.72 -4.08 -11.40
N ARG A 98 -3.37 -2.92 -11.50
CA ARG A 98 -3.71 -2.10 -10.33
C ARG A 98 -4.93 -2.69 -9.62
N VAL A 99 -4.83 -2.81 -8.31
CA VAL A 99 -5.89 -3.35 -7.46
C VAL A 99 -6.04 -2.50 -6.20
N VAL A 100 -7.22 -2.57 -5.57
CA VAL A 100 -7.46 -2.02 -4.24
C VAL A 100 -7.76 -3.17 -3.29
N ILE A 101 -7.07 -3.23 -2.15
CA ILE A 101 -7.35 -4.24 -1.14
C ILE A 101 -8.66 -3.89 -0.44
N ALA A 102 -9.63 -4.80 -0.53
CA ALA A 102 -10.95 -4.62 0.06
C ALA A 102 -11.07 -5.26 1.44
N ALA A 103 -10.42 -6.41 1.67
CA ALA A 103 -10.49 -7.12 2.94
C ALA A 103 -9.31 -8.07 3.16
N HIS A 104 -9.14 -8.51 4.39
CA HIS A 104 -8.28 -9.64 4.74
C HIS A 104 -9.11 -10.78 5.31
N VAL A 105 -8.97 -11.97 4.73
CA VAL A 105 -9.70 -13.16 5.16
C VAL A 105 -8.75 -14.22 5.69
N LYS A 106 -9.19 -15.00 6.68
CA LYS A 106 -8.44 -16.14 7.19
C LYS A 106 -8.80 -17.37 6.36
N GLN A 107 -7.82 -17.95 5.67
CA GLN A 107 -7.95 -19.20 4.92
C GLN A 107 -7.20 -20.33 5.65
N PRO A 108 -7.45 -21.61 5.34
CA PRO A 108 -6.73 -22.74 5.91
C PRO A 108 -5.19 -22.63 5.74
N ALA A 109 -4.76 -22.03 4.63
CA ALA A 109 -3.35 -21.83 4.30
C ALA A 109 -2.74 -20.52 4.86
N GLY A 110 -3.52 -19.71 5.60
CA GLY A 110 -3.07 -18.44 6.16
C GLY A 110 -3.98 -17.26 5.83
N LYS A 111 -3.52 -16.04 6.14
CA LYS A 111 -4.23 -14.79 5.82
C LYS A 111 -4.15 -14.54 4.31
N ALA A 112 -5.24 -14.11 3.69
CA ALA A 112 -5.30 -13.72 2.29
C ALA A 112 -5.89 -12.34 2.12
N ALA A 113 -5.37 -11.58 1.16
CA ALA A 113 -5.93 -10.31 0.74
C ALA A 113 -7.01 -10.55 -0.33
N VAL A 114 -8.20 -9.99 -0.12
CA VAL A 114 -9.28 -9.88 -1.11
C VAL A 114 -9.19 -8.50 -1.73
N PHE A 115 -9.24 -8.43 -3.05
CA PHE A 115 -9.01 -7.20 -3.78
C PHE A 115 -9.87 -7.11 -5.04
N GLU A 116 -10.09 -5.88 -5.46
CA GLU A 116 -10.81 -5.52 -6.68
C GLU A 116 -9.82 -4.92 -7.68
N PHE A 117 -9.99 -5.26 -8.96
CA PHE A 117 -9.21 -4.65 -10.04
C PHE A 117 -9.70 -3.23 -10.33
N ILE A 118 -8.79 -2.26 -10.47
CA ILE A 118 -9.21 -0.86 -10.73
C ILE A 118 -9.74 -0.70 -12.17
N ASP A 119 -9.26 -1.53 -13.09
CA ASP A 119 -9.60 -1.52 -14.52
C ASP A 119 -10.77 -2.44 -14.89
N GLY A 120 -11.46 -3.04 -13.91
CA GLY A 120 -12.63 -3.87 -14.16
C GLY A 120 -13.32 -4.35 -12.88
N ASN A 121 -14.59 -4.68 -12.95
CA ASN A 121 -15.43 -4.99 -11.78
C ASN A 121 -15.23 -6.43 -11.22
N ASP A 122 -14.02 -6.97 -11.37
CA ASP A 122 -13.65 -8.33 -11.00
C ASP A 122 -13.01 -8.37 -9.61
N TRP A 123 -13.35 -9.41 -8.86
CA TRP A 123 -12.86 -9.65 -7.51
C TRP A 123 -11.96 -10.87 -7.49
N SER A 124 -10.87 -10.80 -6.71
CA SER A 124 -9.98 -11.95 -6.52
C SER A 124 -9.39 -11.95 -5.12
N SER A 125 -8.71 -13.03 -4.77
CA SER A 125 -7.99 -13.15 -3.51
C SER A 125 -6.65 -13.83 -3.68
N SER A 126 -5.67 -13.44 -2.87
CA SER A 126 -4.37 -14.09 -2.86
C SER A 126 -3.77 -14.14 -1.46
N PRO A 127 -3.28 -15.32 -1.03
CA PRO A 127 -2.52 -15.46 0.22
C PRO A 127 -1.05 -15.09 0.06
N SER A 128 -0.59 -14.71 -1.14
CA SER A 128 0.83 -14.57 -1.47
C SER A 128 1.25 -13.09 -1.45
N PRO A 129 2.02 -12.64 -0.45
CA PRO A 129 2.55 -11.27 -0.37
C PRO A 129 3.39 -10.87 -1.58
N THR A 130 4.18 -11.80 -2.11
CA THR A 130 5.14 -11.55 -3.21
C THR A 130 4.47 -11.24 -4.55
N ARG A 131 3.15 -11.46 -4.65
CA ARG A 131 2.36 -11.06 -5.82
C ARG A 131 1.87 -9.63 -5.74
N PHE A 132 2.10 -8.92 -4.64
CA PHE A 132 1.75 -7.52 -4.50
C PHE A 132 3.01 -6.66 -4.46
N ARG A 133 2.88 -5.42 -4.93
CA ARG A 133 3.89 -4.38 -4.70
C ARG A 133 3.26 -2.98 -4.68
N PRO A 134 3.93 -1.98 -4.09
CA PRO A 134 3.46 -0.60 -4.15
C PRO A 134 3.36 -0.10 -5.59
N ILE A 135 2.46 0.86 -5.84
CA ILE A 135 2.36 1.49 -7.16
C ILE A 135 3.67 2.23 -7.44
N ARG A 136 4.32 1.88 -8.56
CA ARG A 136 5.55 2.54 -9.00
C ARG A 136 5.26 3.95 -9.48
N THR A 137 6.15 4.88 -9.17
CA THR A 137 6.09 6.23 -9.76
C THR A 137 6.53 6.19 -11.24
N PRO A 138 6.11 7.16 -12.07
CA PRO A 138 6.58 7.26 -13.45
C PRO A 138 8.10 7.25 -13.58
N GLU A 139 8.80 7.86 -12.62
CA GLU A 139 10.26 7.91 -12.57
C GLU A 139 10.86 6.53 -12.28
N GLN A 140 10.25 5.74 -11.39
CA GLN A 140 10.68 4.36 -11.13
C GLN A 140 10.48 3.46 -12.35
N ILE A 141 9.36 3.64 -13.07
CA ILE A 141 9.10 2.92 -14.32
C ILE A 141 10.14 3.29 -15.37
N ALA A 142 10.39 4.59 -15.59
CA ALA A 142 11.38 5.07 -16.56
C ALA A 142 12.81 4.60 -16.21
N ALA A 143 13.17 4.56 -14.92
CA ALA A 143 14.44 4.05 -14.46
C ALA A 143 14.58 2.54 -14.69
N GLU A 144 13.53 1.75 -14.43
CA GLU A 144 13.52 0.31 -14.69
C GLU A 144 13.57 0.00 -16.18
N GLU A 145 12.86 0.76 -17.02
CA GLU A 145 12.92 0.65 -18.49
C GLU A 145 14.30 1.01 -19.03
N ARG A 146 14.92 2.09 -18.50
CA ARG A 146 16.30 2.46 -18.82
C ARG A 146 17.28 1.35 -18.43
N GLU A 147 17.16 0.81 -17.22
CA GLU A 147 18.03 -0.27 -16.76
C GLU A 147 17.83 -1.55 -17.58
N ASP A 148 16.60 -1.91 -17.94
CA ASP A 148 16.34 -3.06 -18.82
C ASP A 148 16.94 -2.87 -20.21
N ALA A 149 16.84 -1.66 -20.78
CA ALA A 149 17.46 -1.32 -22.05
C ALA A 149 19.00 -1.42 -21.98
N ILE A 150 19.61 -0.86 -20.93
CA ILE A 150 21.05 -0.94 -20.70
C ILE A 150 21.49 -2.39 -20.51
N ARG A 151 20.75 -3.20 -19.74
CA ARG A 151 21.03 -4.61 -19.51
C ARG A 151 21.02 -5.41 -20.82
N LYS A 152 20.02 -5.18 -21.69
CA LYS A 152 19.95 -5.82 -23.01
C LYS A 152 21.15 -5.46 -23.90
N ILE A 153 21.52 -4.17 -23.96
CA ILE A 153 22.69 -3.71 -24.73
C ILE A 153 23.98 -4.32 -24.14
N THR A 154 24.11 -4.34 -22.81
CA THR A 154 25.26 -4.92 -22.11
C THR A 154 25.44 -6.39 -22.44
N HIS A 155 24.35 -7.16 -22.45
CA HIS A 155 24.36 -8.58 -22.80
C HIS A 155 24.87 -8.79 -24.24
N LEU A 156 24.35 -8.03 -25.21
CA LEU A 156 24.79 -8.09 -26.61
C LEU A 156 26.27 -7.71 -26.80
N LEU A 157 26.77 -6.75 -26.02
CA LEU A 157 28.18 -6.37 -26.04
C LEU A 157 29.07 -7.46 -25.44
N GLY A 158 28.60 -8.13 -24.37
CA GLY A 158 29.27 -9.26 -23.72
C GLY A 158 29.43 -10.48 -24.62
N GLU A 159 28.48 -10.72 -25.52
CA GLU A 159 28.62 -11.77 -26.55
C GLU A 159 29.69 -11.45 -27.60
N LYS A 160 30.07 -10.18 -27.76
CA LYS A 160 30.97 -9.72 -28.84
C LYS A 160 32.36 -9.28 -28.38
N THR A 161 32.55 -8.74 -27.16
CA THR A 161 33.84 -8.21 -26.69
C THR A 161 33.92 -8.03 -25.16
N GLY A 162 35.13 -8.12 -24.56
CA GLY A 162 35.50 -7.47 -23.29
C GLY A 162 34.97 -8.08 -21.98
N THR A 163 35.24 -7.40 -20.85
CA THR A 163 34.74 -7.77 -19.50
C THR A 163 33.38 -7.12 -19.22
N ALA A 164 32.56 -7.73 -18.35
CA ALA A 164 31.18 -7.30 -18.09
C ALA A 164 31.04 -5.82 -17.70
N ASP A 165 31.93 -5.31 -16.84
CA ASP A 165 31.91 -3.90 -16.41
C ASP A 165 32.18 -2.93 -17.57
N SER A 166 33.09 -3.28 -18.48
CA SER A 166 33.40 -2.45 -19.65
C SER A 166 32.22 -2.34 -20.62
N ASN A 167 31.38 -3.38 -20.67
CA ASN A 167 30.22 -3.43 -21.55
C ASN A 167 29.02 -2.66 -20.97
N ARG A 168 28.85 -2.65 -19.65
CA ARG A 168 27.82 -1.83 -19.00
C ARG A 168 28.04 -0.35 -19.25
N SER A 169 29.26 0.15 -19.03
CA SER A 169 29.59 1.57 -19.27
C SER A 169 29.37 1.97 -20.73
N ARG A 170 29.68 1.08 -21.68
CA ARG A 170 29.43 1.32 -23.12
C ARG A 170 27.93 1.33 -23.42
N ALA A 171 27.15 0.44 -22.80
CA ALA A 171 25.70 0.39 -22.95
C ALA A 171 25.01 1.66 -22.44
N GLU A 172 25.46 2.20 -21.31
CA GLU A 172 24.98 3.47 -20.74
C GLU A 172 25.21 4.63 -21.72
N VAL A 173 26.43 4.79 -22.23
CA VAL A 173 26.77 5.84 -23.21
C VAL A 173 25.92 5.74 -24.48
N LEU A 174 25.74 4.52 -25.01
CA LEU A 174 24.91 4.30 -26.20
C LEU A 174 23.45 4.67 -25.94
N HIS A 175 22.89 4.24 -24.81
CA HIS A 175 21.51 4.55 -24.45
C HIS A 175 21.30 6.06 -24.24
N ASP A 176 22.22 6.73 -23.54
CA ASP A 176 22.13 8.16 -23.24
C ASP A 176 22.38 9.03 -24.50
N ALA A 177 23.16 8.55 -25.47
CA ALA A 177 23.29 9.15 -26.79
C ALA A 177 22.06 8.91 -27.72
N GLY A 178 21.02 8.23 -27.22
CA GLY A 178 19.76 8.01 -27.94
C GLY A 178 19.74 6.75 -28.80
N TYR A 179 20.77 5.91 -28.79
CA TYR A 179 20.74 4.63 -29.49
C TYR A 179 19.76 3.67 -28.78
N ARG A 180 18.98 2.94 -29.57
CA ARG A 180 18.01 1.94 -29.12
C ARG A 180 18.25 0.64 -29.86
N LEU A 181 17.99 -0.48 -29.19
CA LEU A 181 18.06 -1.78 -29.83
C LEU A 181 16.91 -1.91 -30.84
N VAL A 182 17.23 -2.30 -32.08
CA VAL A 182 16.26 -2.62 -33.11
C VAL A 182 16.35 -4.13 -33.37
N GLU A 183 15.26 -4.86 -33.14
CA GLU A 183 15.20 -6.27 -33.51
C GLU A 183 15.02 -6.36 -35.03
N GLY A 184 16.10 -6.70 -35.77
CA GLY A 184 16.00 -6.87 -37.22
C GLY A 184 17.24 -6.58 -38.07
N GLY A 185 18.46 -6.51 -37.51
CA GLY A 185 19.69 -6.24 -38.26
C GLY A 185 20.35 -7.49 -38.85
N ALA A 186 19.65 -8.26 -39.68
CA ALA A 186 20.25 -9.26 -40.56
C ALA A 186 19.58 -9.15 -41.94
N GLN A 187 20.23 -8.42 -42.85
CA GLN A 187 20.05 -8.51 -44.30
C GLN A 187 21.39 -8.89 -44.90
#